data_AF-A0A536FWC7-F1
#
_entry.id   AF-A0A536FWC7-F1
#
_cell.length_a   1.000
_cell.length_b   1.000
_cell.length_c   1.000
_cell.angle_alpha   90.00
_cell.angle_beta   90.00
_cell.angle_gamma   90.00
#
_symmetry.space_group_name_H-M   'P 1'
#
loop_
_entity.id
_entity.type
_entity.pdbx_description
1 polymer ?
#
loop_
_entity_poly.entity_id
_entity_poly.type
_entity_poly.pdbx_seq_one_letter_code
_entity_poly.pdbx_strand_id
1 'polypeptide(L)'
;MSRHEAVVSAGVVFVIAIVVRWYAASLVVFPRPEDTAYYVDVARNLLGGRGLVSDALWSYQTAPLVIPRPAFEVWLPLPTFAAALPMAVFGPSFEAAQVSSIVIGALVPVLAWRLAADVAEERRLPPGRARTLAIGTGVTAGVSLPLILHSTLPDSTMPFAALTLAAVLLMSRLRTRLARDGAAGGSTAWL
;
A
#
# COMPACT_ATOMS: atom_id res chain seq x y z
N MET A 1 -21.60 -5.12 -12.81
CA MET A 1 -20.38 -5.37 -13.62
C MET A 1 -20.15 -6.86 -13.61
N SER A 2 -19.86 -7.48 -14.75
CA SER A 2 -19.61 -8.93 -14.76
C SER A 2 -18.29 -9.26 -14.06
N ARG A 3 -18.11 -10.52 -13.62
CA ARG A 3 -16.85 -10.96 -13.00
C ARG A 3 -15.65 -10.75 -13.94
N HIS A 4 -15.82 -11.03 -15.22
CA HIS A 4 -14.79 -10.82 -16.24
C HIS A 4 -14.44 -9.33 -16.38
N GLU A 5 -15.45 -8.47 -16.51
CA GLU A 5 -15.23 -7.00 -16.57
C GLU A 5 -14.51 -6.48 -15.33
N ALA A 6 -14.82 -7.02 -14.15
CA ALA A 6 -14.18 -6.64 -12.90
C ALA A 6 -12.69 -7.02 -12.87
N VAL A 7 -12.35 -8.24 -13.27
CA VAL A 7 -10.95 -8.68 -13.36
C VAL A 7 -10.18 -7.84 -14.37
N VAL A 8 -10.74 -7.62 -15.56
CA VAL A 8 -10.10 -6.84 -16.62
C VAL A 8 -9.89 -5.39 -16.17
N SER A 9 -10.91 -4.73 -15.62
CA SER A 9 -10.79 -3.33 -15.21
C SER A 9 -9.84 -3.14 -14.03
N ALA A 10 -9.85 -4.03 -13.03
CA ALA A 10 -8.86 -4.02 -11.95
C ALA A 10 -7.43 -4.23 -12.48
N GLY A 11 -7.25 -5.17 -13.41
CA GLY A 11 -5.97 -5.44 -14.07
C GLY A 11 -5.45 -4.23 -14.83
N VAL A 12 -6.30 -3.55 -15.61
CA VAL A 12 -5.95 -2.32 -16.33
C VAL A 12 -5.54 -1.21 -15.35
N VAL A 13 -6.30 -0.99 -14.26
CA VAL A 13 -5.94 0.00 -13.23
C VAL A 13 -4.59 -0.33 -12.60
N PHE A 14 -4.34 -1.61 -12.28
CA PHE A 14 -3.08 -2.05 -11.70
C PHE A 14 -1.89 -1.83 -12.64
N VAL A 15 -2.04 -2.21 -13.92
CA VAL A 15 -0.99 -2.02 -14.93
C VAL A 15 -0.66 -0.54 -15.12
N ILE A 16 -1.67 0.33 -15.24
CA ILE A 16 -1.46 1.78 -15.32
C ILE A 16 -0.72 2.27 -14.08
N ALA A 17 -1.16 1.86 -12.89
CA ALA A 17 -0.55 2.27 -11.64
C ALA A 17 0.92 1.84 -11.53
N ILE A 18 1.25 0.61 -11.92
CA ILE A 18 2.62 0.08 -11.94
C ILE A 18 3.48 0.86 -12.93
N VAL A 19 3.04 1.06 -14.17
CA VAL A 19 3.83 1.74 -15.21
C VAL A 19 4.15 3.18 -14.79
N VAL A 20 3.17 3.92 -14.28
CA VAL A 20 3.35 5.31 -13.84
C VAL A 20 4.31 5.38 -12.63
N ARG A 21 4.17 4.47 -11.67
CA ARG A 21 5.03 4.43 -10.47
C ARG A 21 6.44 3.99 -10.79
N TRP A 22 6.60 3.02 -11.68
CA TRP A 22 7.90 2.59 -12.17
C TRP A 22 8.64 3.73 -12.86
N TYR A 23 7.95 4.44 -13.77
CA TYR A 23 8.52 5.63 -14.41
C TYR A 23 8.91 6.69 -13.38
N ALA A 24 8.04 7.03 -12.45
CA ALA A 24 8.35 8.01 -11.40
C ALA A 24 9.53 7.57 -10.51
N ALA A 25 9.59 6.30 -10.12
CA ALA A 25 10.67 5.74 -9.32
C ALA A 25 12.02 5.84 -10.04
N SER A 26 12.05 5.64 -11.36
CA SER A 26 13.28 5.82 -12.16
C SER A 26 13.85 7.24 -12.14
N LEU A 27 13.04 8.24 -11.79
CA LEU A 27 13.47 9.64 -11.63
C LEU A 27 13.95 9.95 -10.20
N VAL A 28 13.62 9.09 -9.23
CA VAL A 28 14.03 9.20 -7.83
C VAL A 28 15.16 8.21 -7.60
N VAL A 29 16.39 8.67 -7.79
CA VAL A 29 17.61 7.83 -7.74
C VAL A 29 18.29 7.77 -6.37
N PHE A 30 17.72 8.44 -5.36
CA PHE A 30 18.27 8.50 -4.02
C PHE A 30 17.17 8.60 -2.96
N PRO A 31 17.29 7.92 -1.79
CA PRO A 31 16.34 8.04 -0.70
C PRO A 31 16.45 9.40 -0.02
N ARG A 32 15.70 10.41 -0.50
CA ARG A 32 15.82 11.79 0.00
C ARG A 32 15.27 12.01 1.41
N PRO A 33 14.05 11.53 1.74
CA PRO A 33 13.53 11.69 3.10
C PRO A 33 14.31 10.85 4.11
N GLU A 34 14.42 11.33 5.33
CA GLU A 34 15.18 10.71 6.41
C GLU A 34 14.64 9.32 6.77
N ASP A 35 13.32 9.15 6.77
CA ASP A 35 12.65 7.88 7.08
C ASP A 35 12.91 6.84 5.98
N THR A 36 12.88 7.26 4.72
CA THR A 36 13.19 6.42 3.57
C THR A 36 14.64 5.96 3.62
N ALA A 37 15.58 6.88 3.86
CA ALA A 37 17.00 6.55 4.00
C ALA A 37 17.22 5.56 5.16
N TYR A 38 16.53 5.79 6.27
CA TYR A 38 16.55 4.90 7.43
C TYR A 38 16.08 3.48 7.09
N TYR A 39 14.89 3.30 6.50
CA TYR A 39 14.37 1.96 6.21
C TYR A 39 15.24 1.19 5.22
N VAL A 40 15.77 1.87 4.20
CA VAL A 40 16.68 1.32 3.19
C VAL A 40 18.01 0.91 3.83
N ASP A 41 18.57 1.72 4.72
CA ASP A 41 19.82 1.39 5.42
C ASP A 41 19.65 0.19 6.35
N VAL A 42 18.59 0.16 7.16
CA VAL A 42 18.33 -0.99 8.03
C VAL A 42 18.10 -2.28 7.21
N ALA A 43 17.48 -2.18 6.02
CA ALA A 43 17.33 -3.33 5.12
C ALA A 43 18.68 -3.85 4.62
N ARG A 44 19.60 -2.94 4.25
CA ARG A 44 20.98 -3.30 3.88
C ARG A 44 21.71 -3.95 5.05
N ASN A 45 21.53 -3.44 6.26
CA ASN A 45 22.15 -3.95 7.48
C ASN A 45 21.69 -5.37 7.80
N LEU A 46 20.38 -5.61 7.68
CA LEU A 46 19.79 -6.92 7.83
C LEU A 46 20.37 -7.91 6.81
N LEU A 47 20.38 -7.55 5.53
CA LEU A 47 20.89 -8.42 4.46
C LEU A 47 22.41 -8.61 4.52
N GLY A 48 23.14 -7.63 5.04
CA GLY A 48 24.59 -7.70 5.30
C GLY A 48 24.96 -8.48 6.57
N GLY A 49 24.00 -9.07 7.29
CA GLY A 49 24.24 -9.86 8.49
C GLY A 49 24.54 -9.06 9.76
N ARG A 50 24.37 -7.73 9.73
CA ARG A 50 24.58 -6.85 10.90
C ARG A 50 23.36 -6.82 11.83
N GLY A 51 22.25 -7.40 11.41
CA GLY A 51 20.99 -7.46 12.15
C GLY A 51 20.14 -6.20 11.98
N LEU A 52 19.12 -6.06 12.83
CA LEU A 52 18.20 -4.91 12.82
C LEU A 52 18.82 -3.73 13.58
N VAL A 53 19.82 -3.12 12.97
CA VAL A 53 20.55 -1.98 13.51
C VAL A 53 20.50 -0.78 12.56
N SER A 54 20.61 0.42 13.14
CA SER A 54 20.72 1.69 12.43
C SER A 54 22.12 2.28 12.66
N ASP A 55 22.75 2.73 11.56
CA ASP A 55 23.98 3.53 11.60
C ASP A 55 23.71 5.04 11.63
N ALA A 56 22.43 5.42 11.72
CA ALA A 56 22.01 6.80 11.80
C ALA A 56 21.49 7.15 13.20
N LEU A 57 21.80 8.37 13.63
CA LEU A 57 21.15 9.03 14.76
C LEU A 57 19.95 9.80 14.24
N TRP A 58 18.74 9.41 14.68
CA TRP A 58 17.50 10.11 14.35
C TRP A 58 17.21 11.28 15.33
N SER A 59 17.78 11.23 16.53
CA SER A 59 17.64 12.26 17.57
C SER A 59 18.93 12.42 18.38
N TYR A 60 19.23 13.68 18.72
CA TYR A 60 20.34 14.06 19.60
C TYR A 60 19.91 14.23 21.07
N GLN A 61 18.61 14.07 21.36
CA GLN A 61 18.06 14.27 22.70
C GLN A 61 18.23 13.04 23.61
N THR A 62 18.46 11.87 23.02
CA THR A 62 18.53 10.59 23.73
C THR A 62 19.96 10.03 23.69
N ALA A 63 20.75 10.35 24.72
CA ALA A 63 22.03 9.70 24.96
C ALA A 63 21.84 8.19 25.23
N PRO A 64 22.82 7.33 24.91
CA PRO A 64 24.12 7.66 24.32
C PRO A 64 24.03 7.90 22.80
N LEU A 65 24.77 8.90 22.31
CA LEU A 65 24.86 9.25 20.88
C LEU A 65 25.89 8.35 20.17
N VAL A 66 25.63 7.04 20.17
CA VAL A 66 26.51 6.01 19.60
C VAL A 66 25.80 5.24 18.50
N ILE A 67 26.58 4.74 17.54
CA ILE A 67 26.15 3.89 16.43
C ILE A 67 27.10 2.68 16.30
N PRO A 68 26.62 1.51 15.85
CA PRO A 68 25.23 1.19 15.53
C PRO A 68 24.35 1.08 16.78
N ARG A 69 23.04 1.30 16.61
CA ARG A 69 22.03 1.14 17.67
C ARG A 69 20.87 0.25 17.18
N PRO A 70 20.08 -0.35 18.08
CA PRO A 70 18.89 -1.09 17.68
C PRO A 70 17.98 -0.24 16.77
N ALA A 71 17.52 -0.84 15.67
CA ALA A 71 16.52 -0.21 14.83
C ALA A 71 15.13 -0.24 15.50
N PHE A 72 14.21 0.56 14.95
CA PHE A 72 12.78 0.60 15.27
C PHE A 72 12.43 1.08 16.68
N GLU A 73 13.23 1.99 17.24
CA GLU A 73 12.91 2.65 18.50
C GLU A 73 11.71 3.61 18.39
N VAL A 74 11.45 4.14 17.19
CA VAL A 74 10.35 5.08 16.89
C VAL A 74 9.49 4.57 15.74
N TRP A 75 10.13 4.14 14.66
CA TRP A 75 9.46 3.70 13.44
C TRP A 75 9.17 2.20 13.43
N LEU A 76 8.00 1.80 12.91
CA LEU A 76 7.63 0.39 12.80
C LEU A 76 8.42 -0.33 11.69
N PRO A 77 8.68 -1.64 11.80
CA PRO A 77 9.68 -2.32 10.97
C PRO A 77 9.19 -2.77 9.59
N LEU A 78 7.89 -2.67 9.32
CA LEU A 78 7.28 -3.23 8.10
C LEU A 78 7.95 -2.72 6.80
N PRO A 79 8.24 -1.41 6.63
CA PRO A 79 8.87 -0.93 5.40
C PRO A 79 10.26 -1.52 5.15
N THR A 80 11.07 -1.70 6.20
CA THR A 80 12.38 -2.37 6.07
C THR A 80 12.22 -3.80 5.58
N PHE A 81 11.30 -4.57 6.16
CA PHE A 81 11.10 -5.96 5.73
C PHE A 81 10.56 -6.03 4.30
N ALA A 82 9.63 -5.13 3.94
CA ALA A 82 9.11 -5.05 2.59
C ALA A 82 10.22 -4.71 1.56
N ALA A 83 11.12 -3.78 1.91
CA ALA A 83 12.28 -3.42 1.09
C ALA A 83 13.34 -4.52 1.00
N ALA A 84 13.57 -5.27 2.09
CA ALA A 84 14.55 -6.35 2.14
C ALA A 84 14.23 -7.49 1.16
N LEU A 85 12.95 -7.77 0.88
CA LEU A 85 12.53 -8.85 -0.03
C LEU A 85 13.07 -8.66 -1.46
N PRO A 86 12.76 -7.56 -2.19
CA PRO A 86 13.32 -7.34 -3.51
C PRO A 86 14.84 -7.07 -3.47
N MET A 87 15.36 -6.45 -2.40
CA MET A 87 16.80 -6.30 -2.23
C MET A 87 17.54 -7.64 -2.11
N ALA A 88 16.94 -8.66 -1.51
CA ALA A 88 17.52 -10.00 -1.43
C ALA A 88 17.62 -10.68 -2.82
N VAL A 89 16.75 -10.28 -3.76
CA VAL A 89 16.69 -10.85 -5.12
C VAL A 89 17.54 -10.06 -6.12
N PHE A 90 17.46 -8.72 -6.07
CA PHE A 90 18.07 -7.83 -7.06
C PHE A 90 19.34 -7.13 -6.56
N GLY A 91 19.72 -7.35 -5.30
CA GLY A 91 20.86 -6.73 -4.63
C GLY A 91 20.44 -5.61 -3.66
N PRO A 92 21.28 -5.27 -2.66
CA PRO A 92 20.96 -4.33 -1.58
C PRO A 92 21.00 -2.85 -2.01
N SER A 93 20.30 -2.51 -3.09
CA SER A 93 20.25 -1.17 -3.69
C SER A 93 18.95 -0.44 -3.36
N PHE A 94 18.94 0.88 -3.53
CA PHE A 94 17.73 1.69 -3.30
C PHE A 94 16.63 1.35 -4.31
N GLU A 95 17.01 1.19 -5.57
CA GLU A 95 16.14 0.82 -6.69
C GLU A 95 15.46 -0.53 -6.43
N ALA A 96 16.20 -1.51 -5.90
CA ALA A 96 15.62 -2.78 -5.49
C ALA A 96 14.58 -2.60 -4.38
N ALA A 97 14.86 -1.77 -3.36
CA ALA A 97 13.88 -1.46 -2.32
C ALA A 97 12.61 -0.78 -2.87
N GLN A 98 12.74 0.12 -3.86
CA GLN A 98 11.59 0.79 -4.49
C GLN A 98 10.57 -0.17 -5.08
N VAL A 99 10.98 -1.37 -5.52
CA VAL A 99 10.06 -2.40 -6.03
C VAL A 99 8.92 -2.67 -5.05
N SER A 100 9.21 -2.72 -3.74
CA SER A 100 8.21 -2.93 -2.71
C SER A 100 7.19 -1.79 -2.65
N SER A 101 7.64 -0.54 -2.61
CA SER A 101 6.79 0.66 -2.61
C SER A 101 5.97 0.80 -3.89
N ILE A 102 6.54 0.45 -5.04
CA ILE A 102 5.83 0.48 -6.33
C ILE A 102 4.68 -0.52 -6.31
N VAL A 103 4.94 -1.77 -5.89
CA VAL A 103 3.94 -2.83 -5.85
C VAL A 103 2.84 -2.50 -4.85
N ILE A 104 3.20 -2.15 -3.60
CA ILE A 104 2.23 -1.81 -2.56
C ILE A 104 1.44 -0.55 -2.95
N GLY A 105 2.12 0.47 -3.45
CA GLY A 105 1.52 1.71 -3.94
C GLY A 105 0.57 1.50 -5.12
N ALA A 106 0.82 0.51 -5.98
CA ALA A 106 -0.07 0.15 -7.09
C ALA A 106 -1.32 -0.64 -6.63
N LEU A 107 -1.28 -1.26 -5.45
CA LEU A 107 -2.48 -1.86 -4.85
C LEU A 107 -3.49 -0.79 -4.41
N VAL A 108 -3.03 0.39 -3.98
CA VAL A 108 -3.91 1.48 -3.49
C VAL A 108 -4.95 1.89 -4.55
N PRO A 109 -4.60 2.19 -5.82
CA PRO A 109 -5.55 2.43 -6.90
C PRO A 109 -6.55 1.29 -7.15
N VAL A 110 -6.12 0.03 -7.03
CA VAL A 110 -7.00 -1.14 -7.21
C VAL A 110 -8.00 -1.24 -6.06
N LEU A 111 -7.56 -1.00 -4.83
CA LEU A 111 -8.43 -0.97 -3.66
C LEU A 111 -9.41 0.22 -3.73
N ALA A 112 -8.97 1.37 -4.23
CA ALA A 112 -9.83 2.53 -4.46
C ALA A 112 -10.87 2.26 -5.56
N TRP A 113 -10.48 1.62 -6.67
CA TRP A 113 -11.40 1.11 -7.70
C TRP A 113 -12.45 0.18 -7.09
N ARG A 114 -12.00 -0.74 -6.22
CA ARG A 114 -12.88 -1.73 -5.59
C ARG A 114 -13.89 -1.07 -4.66
N LEU A 115 -13.45 -0.09 -3.87
CA LEU A 115 -14.30 0.70 -2.99
C LEU A 115 -15.34 1.47 -3.79
N ALA A 116 -14.94 2.13 -4.88
CA ALA A 116 -15.84 2.84 -5.76
C ALA A 116 -16.88 1.92 -6.44
N ALA A 117 -16.48 0.69 -6.81
CA ALA A 117 -17.41 -0.31 -7.30
C ALA A 117 -18.45 -0.73 -6.24
N ASP A 118 -18.03 -0.92 -4.98
CA ASP A 118 -18.94 -1.20 -3.86
C ASP A 118 -19.91 -0.04 -3.60
N VAL A 119 -19.42 1.20 -3.63
CA VAL A 119 -20.26 2.40 -3.49
C VAL A 119 -21.27 2.50 -4.64
N ALA A 120 -20.87 2.21 -5.88
CA ALA A 120 -21.78 2.24 -7.03
C ALA A 120 -22.92 1.21 -6.89
N GLU A 121 -22.62 0.02 -6.35
CA GLU A 121 -23.59 -1.03 -6.07
C GLU A 121 -24.55 -0.62 -4.93
N GLU A 122 -24.01 -0.12 -3.82
CA GLU A 122 -24.80 0.37 -2.68
C GLU A 122 -25.76 1.50 -3.09
N ARG A 123 -25.31 2.38 -3.99
CA ARG A 123 -26.11 3.48 -4.55
C ARG A 123 -26.99 3.09 -5.73
N ARG A 124 -26.98 1.82 -6.15
CA ARG A 124 -27.75 1.27 -7.27
C ARG A 124 -27.58 2.09 -8.56
N LEU A 125 -26.35 2.50 -8.85
CA LEU A 125 -26.07 3.30 -10.04
C LEU A 125 -26.30 2.49 -11.33
N PRO A 126 -26.77 3.13 -12.42
CA PRO A 126 -26.83 2.49 -13.73
C PRO A 126 -25.46 1.92 -14.16
N PRO A 127 -25.40 0.83 -14.93
CA PRO A 127 -24.15 0.14 -15.25
C PRO A 127 -23.06 1.04 -15.84
N GLY A 128 -23.41 1.99 -16.70
CA GLY A 128 -22.45 2.94 -17.28
C GLY A 128 -21.81 3.84 -16.20
N ARG A 129 -22.63 4.44 -15.33
CA ARG A 129 -22.14 5.30 -14.24
C ARG A 129 -21.33 4.53 -13.21
N ALA A 130 -21.71 3.28 -12.92
CA ALA A 130 -20.96 2.40 -12.03
C ALA A 130 -19.55 2.12 -12.56
N ARG A 131 -19.42 1.83 -13.87
CA ARG A 131 -18.10 1.64 -14.52
C ARG A 131 -17.28 2.90 -14.48
N THR A 132 -17.87 4.04 -14.85
CA THR A 132 -17.18 5.34 -14.85
C THR A 132 -16.68 5.70 -13.46
N LEU A 133 -17.49 5.49 -12.41
CA LEU A 133 -17.08 5.75 -11.03
C LEU A 133 -15.93 4.82 -10.61
N ALA A 134 -16.07 3.50 -10.79
CA ALA A 134 -15.05 2.54 -10.38
C ALA A 134 -13.71 2.76 -11.10
N ILE A 135 -13.73 2.79 -12.43
CA ILE A 135 -12.52 2.97 -13.26
C ILE A 135 -11.96 4.38 -13.05
N GLY A 136 -12.82 5.40 -13.04
CA GLY A 136 -12.41 6.79 -12.84
C GLY A 136 -11.70 7.00 -11.50
N THR A 137 -12.24 6.46 -10.40
CA THR A 137 -11.57 6.52 -9.09
C THR A 137 -10.24 5.78 -9.11
N GLY A 138 -10.20 4.56 -9.67
CA GLY A 138 -8.97 3.77 -9.76
C GLY A 138 -7.88 4.48 -10.57
N VAL A 139 -8.21 4.94 -11.77
CA VAL A 139 -7.26 5.65 -12.65
C VAL A 139 -6.81 6.96 -12.03
N THR A 140 -7.72 7.76 -11.46
CA THR A 140 -7.37 9.03 -10.78
C THR A 140 -6.42 8.79 -9.62
N ALA A 141 -6.68 7.77 -8.77
CA ALA A 141 -5.74 7.38 -7.72
C ALA A 141 -4.42 6.84 -8.29
N GLY A 142 -4.48 6.14 -9.43
CA GLY A 142 -3.33 5.63 -10.17
C GLY A 142 -2.37 6.73 -10.62
N VAL A 143 -2.91 7.89 -11.02
CA VAL A 143 -2.14 9.02 -11.57
C VAL A 143 -2.03 10.23 -10.60
N SER A 144 -2.55 10.12 -9.39
CA SER A 144 -2.51 11.19 -8.39
C SER A 144 -1.09 11.40 -7.87
N LEU A 145 -0.56 12.62 -8.02
CA LEU A 145 0.83 12.94 -7.73
C LEU A 145 1.27 12.59 -6.29
N PRO A 146 0.51 12.89 -5.22
CA PRO A 146 0.90 12.48 -3.86
C PRO A 146 1.05 10.97 -3.72
N LEU A 147 0.14 10.18 -4.32
CA LEU A 147 0.21 8.72 -4.26
C LEU A 147 1.37 8.18 -5.09
N ILE A 148 1.67 8.79 -6.24
CA ILE A 148 2.83 8.44 -7.04
C ILE A 148 4.11 8.69 -6.25
N LEU A 149 4.28 9.88 -5.68
CA LEU A 149 5.49 10.28 -4.96
C LEU A 149 5.81 9.29 -3.83
N HIS A 150 4.85 9.00 -2.96
CA HIS A 150 5.04 8.03 -1.88
C HIS A 150 5.17 6.58 -2.35
N SER A 151 4.79 6.26 -3.60
CA SER A 151 5.07 4.95 -4.18
C SER A 151 6.51 4.81 -4.70
N THR A 152 7.28 5.91 -4.76
CA THR A 152 8.71 5.89 -5.12
C THR A 152 9.65 5.80 -3.92
N LEU A 153 9.09 5.90 -2.71
CA LEU A 153 9.83 6.00 -1.46
C LEU A 153 9.52 4.77 -0.59
N PRO A 154 10.51 3.93 -0.27
CA PRO A 154 10.42 2.92 0.79
C PRO A 154 10.11 3.53 2.16
N ASP A 155 8.85 3.83 2.40
CA ASP A 155 8.31 4.40 3.64
C ASP A 155 7.07 3.65 4.13
N SER A 156 6.43 4.18 5.18
CA SER A 156 5.22 3.59 5.76
C SER A 156 3.92 4.09 5.12
N THR A 157 3.96 5.08 4.23
CA THR A 157 2.78 5.78 3.70
C THR A 157 1.94 4.88 2.79
N MET A 158 2.54 4.21 1.80
CA MET A 158 1.79 3.31 0.92
C MET A 158 1.30 2.04 1.63
N PRO A 159 2.10 1.37 2.48
CA PRO A 159 1.59 0.30 3.34
C PRO A 159 0.40 0.73 4.19
N PHE A 160 0.48 1.89 4.84
CA PHE A 160 -0.63 2.44 5.64
C PHE A 160 -1.88 2.65 4.79
N ALA A 161 -1.76 3.34 3.64
CA ALA A 161 -2.88 3.59 2.74
C ALA A 161 -3.55 2.29 2.25
N ALA A 162 -2.75 1.30 1.84
CA ALA A 162 -3.27 0.01 1.38
C ALA A 162 -3.99 -0.76 2.50
N LEU A 163 -3.40 -0.82 3.70
CA LEU A 163 -3.99 -1.50 4.86
C LEU A 163 -5.28 -0.80 5.32
N THR A 164 -5.31 0.54 5.35
CA THR A 164 -6.51 1.29 5.69
C THR A 164 -7.64 1.04 4.70
N LEU A 165 -7.36 1.09 3.38
CA LEU A 165 -8.39 0.78 2.37
C LEU A 165 -8.86 -0.67 2.44
N ALA A 166 -7.94 -1.61 2.66
CA ALA A 166 -8.29 -3.02 2.85
C ALA A 166 -9.18 -3.23 4.08
N ALA A 167 -8.88 -2.56 5.19
CA ALA A 167 -9.69 -2.59 6.41
C ALA A 167 -11.09 -2.01 6.16
N VAL A 168 -11.21 -0.88 5.46
CA VAL A 168 -12.52 -0.30 5.08
C VAL A 168 -13.34 -1.26 4.24
N LEU A 169 -12.74 -1.88 3.22
CA LEU A 169 -13.40 -2.88 2.38
C LEU A 169 -13.84 -4.11 3.18
N LEU A 170 -12.99 -4.59 4.10
CA LEU A 170 -13.30 -5.72 4.96
C LEU A 170 -14.47 -5.39 5.90
N MET A 171 -14.45 -4.23 6.56
CA MET A 171 -15.53 -3.78 7.45
C MET A 171 -16.85 -3.67 6.70
N SER A 172 -16.86 -3.11 5.48
CA SER A 172 -18.07 -3.02 4.64
C SER A 172 -18.65 -4.40 4.31
N ARG A 173 -17.78 -5.38 4.00
CA ARG A 173 -18.19 -6.77 3.72
C ARG A 173 -18.76 -7.45 4.96
N LEU A 174 -18.12 -7.29 6.11
CA LEU A 174 -18.59 -7.85 7.38
C LEU A 174 -19.95 -7.28 7.77
N ARG A 175 -20.13 -5.95 7.69
CA ARG A 175 -21.41 -5.28 7.92
C ARG A 175 -22.53 -5.86 7.04
N THR A 176 -22.25 -6.02 5.75
CA THR A 176 -23.24 -6.54 4.79
C THR A 176 -23.61 -8.00 5.08
N ARG A 177 -22.64 -8.83 5.49
CA ARG A 177 -22.90 -10.22 5.90
C ARG A 177 -23.78 -10.28 7.14
N LEU A 178 -23.42 -9.56 8.19
CA LEU A 178 -24.18 -9.53 9.45
C LEU A 178 -25.62 -9.04 9.23
N ALA A 179 -25.84 -8.05 8.37
CA ALA A 179 -27.18 -7.57 8.03
C ALA A 179 -28.02 -8.65 7.32
N ARG A 180 -27.41 -9.47 6.45
CA ARG A 180 -28.10 -10.59 5.79
C ARG A 180 -28.42 -11.72 6.77
N ASP A 181 -27.46 -12.10 7.60
CA ASP A 181 -27.62 -13.19 8.56
C ASP A 181 -28.65 -12.84 9.65
N GLY A 182 -28.65 -11.58 10.12
CA GLY A 182 -29.67 -11.06 11.04
C GLY A 182 -31.07 -11.03 10.43
N ALA A 183 -31.19 -10.70 9.13
CA ALA A 183 -32.47 -10.77 8.41
C ALA A 183 -32.95 -12.23 8.21
N ALA A 184 -32.02 -13.18 8.05
CA ALA A 184 -32.35 -14.60 7.91
C ALA A 184 -32.72 -15.29 9.23
N GLY A 185 -32.11 -14.87 10.35
CA GLY A 185 -32.42 -15.40 11.70
C GLY A 185 -33.68 -14.84 12.35
N GLY A 186 -34.26 -13.76 11.79
CA GLY A 186 -35.43 -13.07 12.34
C GLY A 186 -36.80 -13.67 11.97
N SER A 187 -36.87 -14.80 11.24
CA SER A 187 -38.15 -15.37 10.78
C SER A 187 -38.56 -16.71 11.40
N THR A 188 -37.88 -17.22 12.43
CA THR A 188 -38.21 -18.53 13.03
C THR A 188 -38.23 -18.54 14.57
N ALA A 189 -38.48 -17.41 15.20
CA ALA A 189 -38.83 -17.39 16.62
C ALA A 189 -40.06 -16.50 16.82
N TRP A 190 -41.12 -17.08 17.39
CA TRP A 190 -42.34 -16.45 17.92
C TRP A 190 -43.63 -16.46 17.09
N LEU A 191 -43.93 -17.56 16.39
CA LEU A 191 -45.30 -18.07 16.24
C LEU A 191 -45.26 -19.60 16.29
#